data_AF-A0A2E0Y7W9-F1
#
_entry.id   AF-A0A2E0Y7W9-F1
#
_cell.length_a   1.000
_cell.length_b   1.000
_cell.length_c   1.000
_cell.angle_alpha   90.00
_cell.angle_beta   90.00
_cell.angle_gamma   90.00
#
_symmetry.space_group_name_H-M   'P 1'
#
loop_
_entity.id
_entity.type
_entity.pdbx_description
1 polymer ?
#
loop_
_entity_poly.entity_id
_entity_poly.type
_entity_poly.pdbx_seq_one_letter_code
_entity_poly.pdbx_strand_id
1 'polypeptide(L)'
;MTDHSQPRPLVALHTYLTRLVEGKLWLQVLIGMGLGLVTGIVIGPETGLFQPATGEVIGNWLAFPGRLFLATIQMVVVPLVFASIVRGLAGGPDPGEIRRLGLWATGFFAVSTAIAAGIGIQLALMIEPGAYLAMPDTAAAAAPVSAAAPPTFGELPNVVIDLLPGNPLNAMVEGQMLQIVLFAFIIGVALVSLPRDTSRPLLEVLGSLQEVSMAIVRWAMTIAPVAVFGLMAQLTSRTGWQT
;
A
#
# COMPACT_ATOMS: atom_id res chain seq x y z
N MET A 1 -29.53 -18.83 52.95
CA MET A 1 -28.11 -18.46 52.78
C MET A 1 -27.90 -18.17 51.30
N THR A 2 -28.11 -16.92 50.93
CA THR A 2 -28.10 -16.43 49.55
C THR A 2 -26.69 -15.99 49.18
N ASP A 3 -25.98 -16.77 48.36
CA ASP A 3 -24.75 -16.32 47.72
C ASP A 3 -25.08 -15.83 46.31
N HIS A 4 -25.26 -14.52 46.16
CA HIS A 4 -25.41 -13.83 44.89
C HIS A 4 -24.05 -13.25 44.48
N SER A 5 -23.17 -14.11 43.97
CA SER A 5 -21.94 -13.67 43.33
C SER A 5 -22.26 -13.06 41.95
N GLN A 6 -22.58 -11.77 41.92
CA GLN A 6 -22.70 -11.01 40.67
C GLN A 6 -21.34 -11.00 39.93
N PRO A 7 -21.27 -11.31 38.63
CA PRO A 7 -20.04 -11.15 37.88
C PRO A 7 -19.66 -9.66 37.82
N ARG A 8 -18.42 -9.35 38.21
CA ARG A 8 -17.89 -7.98 38.21
C ARG A 8 -18.02 -7.36 36.81
N PRO A 9 -18.55 -6.14 36.67
CA PRO A 9 -18.82 -5.50 35.36
C PRO A 9 -17.56 -5.35 34.48
N LEU A 10 -16.38 -5.28 35.11
CA LEU A 10 -15.10 -5.18 34.42
C LEU A 10 -14.70 -6.47 33.69
N VAL A 11 -15.10 -7.65 34.19
CA VAL A 11 -14.81 -8.94 33.53
C VAL A 11 -15.66 -9.09 32.28
N ALA A 12 -16.94 -8.70 32.35
CA ALA A 12 -17.83 -8.67 31.18
C ALA A 12 -17.33 -7.69 30.10
N LEU A 13 -16.84 -6.52 30.51
CA LEU A 13 -16.26 -5.53 29.60
C LEU A 13 -14.96 -6.03 28.95
N HIS A 14 -14.09 -6.68 29.72
CA HIS A 14 -12.89 -7.34 29.22
C HIS A 14 -13.22 -8.44 28.19
N THR A 15 -14.18 -9.33 28.48
CA THR A 15 -14.61 -10.40 27.56
C THR A 15 -15.28 -9.85 26.29
N TYR A 16 -16.02 -8.74 26.40
CA TYR A 16 -16.63 -8.09 25.25
C TYR A 16 -15.60 -7.39 24.35
N LEU A 17 -14.63 -6.69 24.95
CA LEU A 17 -13.53 -6.03 24.24
C LEU A 17 -12.60 -7.04 23.56
N THR A 18 -12.23 -8.12 24.24
CA THR A 18 -11.40 -9.19 23.64
C THR A 18 -12.09 -9.84 22.44
N ARG A 19 -13.38 -10.15 22.54
CA ARG A 19 -14.16 -10.65 21.37
C ARG A 19 -14.26 -9.64 20.23
N LEU A 20 -14.34 -8.33 20.53
CA LEU A 20 -14.37 -7.29 19.50
C LEU A 20 -13.02 -7.14 18.79
N VAL A 21 -11.92 -7.22 19.54
CA VAL A 21 -10.54 -7.09 19.04
C VAL A 21 -10.12 -8.34 18.27
N GLU A 22 -10.49 -9.53 18.71
CA GLU A 22 -10.20 -10.79 18.01
C GLU A 22 -10.97 -10.93 16.69
N GLY A 23 -12.18 -10.35 16.60
CA GLY A 23 -13.00 -10.42 15.39
C GLY A 23 -12.69 -9.35 14.32
N LYS A 24 -11.92 -8.31 14.64
CA LYS A 24 -11.77 -7.11 13.78
C LYS A 24 -10.31 -6.71 13.60
N LEU A 25 -9.68 -7.22 12.53
CA LEU A 25 -8.29 -6.88 12.14
C LEU A 25 -8.02 -5.36 12.08
N TRP A 26 -8.98 -4.58 11.58
CA TRP A 26 -8.84 -3.11 11.51
C TRP A 26 -8.64 -2.46 12.89
N LEU A 27 -9.29 -3.00 13.94
CA LEU A 27 -9.15 -2.50 15.30
C LEU A 27 -7.78 -2.87 15.86
N GLN A 28 -7.28 -4.08 15.58
CA GLN A 28 -5.94 -4.50 15.98
C GLN A 28 -4.86 -3.62 15.34
N VAL A 29 -5.02 -3.29 14.06
CA VAL A 29 -4.10 -2.38 13.35
C VAL A 29 -4.13 -0.98 13.95
N LEU A 30 -5.31 -0.44 14.27
CA LEU A 30 -5.41 0.88 14.93
C LEU A 30 -4.78 0.89 16.32
N ILE A 31 -4.98 -0.15 17.11
CA ILE A 31 -4.34 -0.30 18.43
C ILE A 31 -2.83 -0.39 18.27
N GLY A 32 -2.34 -1.21 17.33
CA GLY A 32 -0.92 -1.32 17.01
C GLY A 32 -0.30 0.00 16.59
N MET A 33 -1.00 0.76 15.74
CA MET A 33 -0.59 2.11 15.32
C MET A 33 -0.49 3.07 16.51
N GLY A 34 -1.50 3.12 17.38
CA GLY A 34 -1.51 3.97 18.57
C GLY A 34 -0.42 3.61 19.57
N LEU A 35 -0.24 2.31 19.85
CA LEU A 35 0.84 1.83 20.70
C LEU A 35 2.22 2.13 20.10
N GLY A 36 2.35 2.00 18.78
CA GLY A 36 3.58 2.29 18.04
C GLY A 36 3.97 3.76 18.17
N LEU A 37 3.00 4.66 17.99
CA LEU A 37 3.19 6.10 18.19
C LEU A 37 3.68 6.40 19.61
N VAL A 38 2.99 5.90 20.64
CA VAL A 38 3.39 6.11 22.05
C VAL A 38 4.79 5.57 22.32
N THR A 39 5.10 4.39 21.81
CA THR A 39 6.40 3.75 21.98
C THR A 39 7.51 4.52 21.27
N GLY A 40 7.24 5.02 20.07
CA GLY A 40 8.17 5.84 19.29
C GLY A 40 8.48 7.18 19.96
N ILE A 41 7.48 7.82 20.58
CA ILE A 41 7.68 9.04 21.39
C ILE A 41 8.59 8.75 22.59
N VAL A 42 8.34 7.65 23.32
CA VAL A 42 9.13 7.29 24.51
C VAL A 42 10.59 7.01 24.15
N ILE A 43 10.85 6.36 23.01
CA ILE A 43 12.20 6.00 22.55
C ILE A 43 12.90 7.17 21.82
N GLY A 44 12.15 8.18 21.39
CA GLY A 44 12.66 9.31 20.62
C GLY A 44 13.75 10.11 21.35
N PRO A 45 14.61 10.82 20.59
CA PRO A 45 15.78 11.53 21.11
C PRO A 45 15.45 12.64 22.13
N GLU A 46 14.19 13.09 22.19
CA GLU A 46 13.74 14.15 23.10
C GLU A 46 13.52 13.69 24.55
N THR A 47 13.32 12.39 24.81
CA THR A 47 13.14 11.90 26.19
C THR A 47 14.47 11.74 26.94
N GLY A 48 15.61 11.76 26.22
CA GLY A 48 16.96 11.67 26.82
C GLY A 48 17.27 10.36 27.55
N LEU A 49 16.39 9.34 27.44
CA LEU A 49 16.50 8.08 28.18
C LEU A 49 17.52 7.10 27.58
N PHE A 50 17.85 7.23 26.29
CA PHE A 50 18.76 6.33 25.58
C PHE A 50 19.74 7.09 24.69
N GLN A 51 20.98 6.59 24.59
CA GLN A 51 22.00 7.11 23.69
C GLN A 51 21.51 6.96 22.22
N PRO A 52 21.72 7.96 21.33
CA PRO A 52 21.18 7.95 19.96
C PRO A 52 21.48 6.67 19.17
N ALA A 53 22.69 6.11 19.34
CA ALA A 53 23.10 4.86 18.72
C ALA A 53 22.29 3.64 19.20
N THR A 54 21.84 3.62 20.45
CA THR A 54 21.00 2.54 20.99
C THR A 54 19.54 2.69 20.56
N GLY A 55 19.04 3.93 20.46
CA GLY A 55 17.70 4.23 19.94
C GLY A 55 17.52 3.81 18.48
N GLU A 56 18.54 4.01 17.64
CA GLU A 56 18.50 3.53 16.24
C GLU A 56 18.50 2.01 16.12
N VAL A 57 19.27 1.31 16.95
CA VAL A 57 19.28 -0.16 16.98
C VAL A 57 17.92 -0.70 17.42
N ILE A 58 17.36 -0.17 18.51
CA ILE A 58 16.03 -0.56 19.00
C ILE A 58 14.97 -0.27 17.94
N GLY A 59 14.98 0.93 17.33
CA GLY A 59 14.04 1.29 16.27
C GLY A 59 14.15 0.39 15.04
N ASN A 60 15.35 -0.04 14.65
CA ASN A 60 15.55 -0.97 13.53
C ASN A 60 15.03 -2.38 13.84
N TRP A 61 15.24 -2.89 15.06
CA TRP A 61 14.68 -4.17 15.49
C TRP A 61 13.16 -4.12 15.63
N LEU A 62 12.62 -2.99 16.10
CA LEU A 62 11.17 -2.79 16.21
C LEU A 62 10.51 -2.73 14.84
N ALA A 63 11.18 -2.14 13.84
CA ALA A 63 10.70 -2.08 12.46
C ALA A 63 10.89 -3.37 11.66
N PHE A 64 11.67 -4.35 12.14
CA PHE A 64 11.88 -5.61 11.45
C PHE A 64 10.59 -6.32 11.02
N PRO A 65 9.60 -6.58 11.91
CA PRO A 65 8.31 -7.17 11.51
C PRO A 65 7.58 -6.30 10.46
N GLY A 66 7.73 -4.98 10.57
CA GLY A 66 7.25 -4.01 9.60
C GLY A 66 7.81 -4.18 8.19
N ARG A 67 9.13 -4.26 8.09
CA ARG A 67 9.85 -4.44 6.83
C ARG A 67 9.56 -5.81 6.22
N LEU A 68 9.49 -6.85 7.03
CA LEU A 68 9.11 -8.19 6.58
C LEU A 68 7.69 -8.21 6.01
N PHE A 69 6.74 -7.54 6.67
CA PHE A 69 5.38 -7.39 6.17
C PHE A 69 5.34 -6.68 4.81
N LEU A 70 6.01 -5.52 4.70
CA LEU A 70 6.07 -4.75 3.45
C LEU A 70 6.71 -5.55 2.31
N ALA A 71 7.83 -6.24 2.57
CA ALA A 71 8.49 -7.09 1.58
C ALA A 71 7.59 -8.24 1.12
N THR A 72 6.86 -8.85 2.05
CA THR A 72 5.91 -9.93 1.73
C THR A 72 4.78 -9.43 0.83
N ILE A 73 4.19 -8.26 1.15
CA ILE A 73 3.14 -7.65 0.31
C ILE A 73 3.70 -7.27 -1.06
N GLN A 74 4.87 -6.62 -1.13
CA GLN A 74 5.49 -6.22 -2.40
C GLN A 74 5.77 -7.41 -3.31
N MET A 75 6.21 -8.55 -2.74
CA MET A 75 6.45 -9.78 -3.48
C MET A 75 5.17 -10.34 -4.13
N VAL A 76 4.02 -10.28 -3.44
CA VAL A 76 2.76 -10.85 -3.96
C VAL A 76 1.99 -9.89 -4.87
N VAL A 77 2.23 -8.59 -4.80
CA VAL A 77 1.48 -7.61 -5.58
C VAL A 77 1.64 -7.85 -7.09
N VAL A 78 2.86 -8.09 -7.59
CA VAL A 78 3.11 -8.32 -9.03
C VAL A 78 2.34 -9.52 -9.58
N PRO A 79 2.51 -10.77 -9.06
CA PRO A 79 1.78 -11.92 -9.58
C PRO A 79 0.27 -11.81 -9.38
N LEU A 80 -0.16 -11.18 -8.27
CA LEU A 80 -1.58 -10.98 -7.98
C LEU A 80 -2.24 -10.04 -8.99
N VAL A 81 -1.64 -8.88 -9.25
CA VAL A 81 -2.16 -7.88 -10.20
C VAL A 81 -2.18 -8.46 -11.61
N PHE A 82 -1.10 -9.12 -12.03
CA PHE A 82 -1.01 -9.76 -13.34
C PHE A 82 -2.13 -10.79 -13.53
N ALA A 83 -2.24 -11.77 -12.63
CA ALA A 83 -3.25 -12.81 -12.70
C ALA A 83 -4.68 -12.24 -12.63
N SER A 84 -4.92 -11.26 -11.75
CA SER A 84 -6.23 -10.65 -11.56
C SER A 84 -6.68 -9.88 -12.80
N ILE A 85 -5.81 -9.13 -13.46
CA ILE A 85 -6.16 -8.36 -14.66
C ILE A 85 -6.44 -9.30 -15.82
N VAL A 86 -5.55 -10.26 -16.08
CA VAL A 86 -5.71 -11.21 -17.19
C VAL A 86 -7.00 -12.00 -17.03
N ARG A 87 -7.26 -12.55 -15.84
CA ARG A 87 -8.51 -13.28 -15.56
C ARG A 87 -9.74 -12.38 -15.56
N GLY A 88 -9.62 -11.16 -15.04
CA GLY A 88 -10.71 -10.19 -15.00
C GLY A 88 -11.18 -9.79 -16.39
N LEU A 89 -10.25 -9.66 -17.34
CA LEU A 89 -10.56 -9.38 -18.75
C LEU A 89 -11.07 -10.63 -19.49
N ALA A 90 -10.41 -11.77 -19.32
CA ALA A 90 -10.73 -12.98 -20.07
C ALA A 90 -11.98 -13.73 -19.57
N GLY A 91 -12.32 -13.59 -18.29
CA GLY A 91 -13.55 -14.13 -17.70
C GLY A 91 -14.71 -13.13 -17.65
N GLY A 92 -14.49 -11.91 -18.16
CA GLY A 92 -15.44 -10.81 -18.10
C GLY A 92 -16.51 -10.84 -19.20
N PRO A 93 -17.48 -9.91 -19.15
CA PRO A 93 -18.57 -9.80 -20.10
C PRO A 93 -18.09 -9.35 -21.50
N ASP A 94 -19.02 -9.30 -22.46
CA ASP A 94 -18.75 -9.00 -23.87
C ASP A 94 -17.76 -7.83 -24.08
N PRO A 95 -16.94 -7.85 -25.15
CA PRO A 95 -15.94 -6.80 -25.42
C PRO A 95 -16.49 -5.36 -25.37
N GLY A 96 -17.78 -5.16 -25.68
CA GLY A 96 -18.45 -3.87 -25.57
C GLY A 96 -18.61 -3.36 -24.12
N GLU A 97 -18.83 -4.26 -23.16
CA GLU A 97 -18.92 -3.89 -21.75
C GLU A 97 -17.56 -3.51 -21.18
N ILE A 98 -16.49 -4.22 -21.55
CA ILE A 98 -15.10 -3.88 -21.18
C ILE A 98 -14.77 -2.46 -21.65
N ARG A 99 -15.12 -2.12 -22.90
CA ARG A 99 -14.92 -0.77 -23.45
C ARG A 99 -15.69 0.29 -22.67
N ARG A 100 -16.97 0.04 -22.35
CA ARG A 100 -17.81 0.99 -21.61
C ARG A 100 -17.30 1.20 -20.18
N LEU A 101 -16.93 0.12 -19.49
CA LEU A 101 -16.37 0.17 -18.15
C LEU A 101 -15.05 0.94 -18.13
N GLY A 102 -14.16 0.68 -19.10
CA GLY A 102 -12.89 1.39 -19.23
C GLY A 102 -13.08 2.90 -19.45
N LEU A 103 -13.96 3.30 -20.37
CA LEU A 103 -14.28 4.71 -20.62
C LEU A 103 -14.87 5.39 -19.37
N TRP A 104 -15.79 4.72 -18.68
CA TRP A 104 -16.40 5.26 -17.47
C TRP A 104 -15.39 5.37 -16.31
N ALA A 105 -14.54 4.35 -16.12
CA ALA A 105 -13.48 4.37 -15.12
C ALA A 105 -12.45 5.46 -15.38
N THR A 106 -11.97 5.61 -16.62
CA THR A 106 -11.04 6.69 -17.00
C THR A 106 -11.65 8.06 -16.75
N GLY A 107 -12.91 8.28 -17.15
CA GLY A 107 -13.61 9.53 -16.87
C GLY A 107 -13.76 9.80 -15.37
N PHE A 108 -14.14 8.77 -14.60
CA PHE A 108 -14.24 8.85 -13.14
C PHE A 108 -12.91 9.23 -12.49
N PHE A 109 -11.82 8.54 -12.82
CA PHE A 109 -10.48 8.81 -12.27
C PHE A 109 -9.96 10.19 -12.67
N ALA A 110 -10.16 10.63 -13.92
CA ALA A 110 -9.73 11.95 -14.36
C ALA A 110 -10.45 13.06 -13.58
N VAL A 111 -11.77 12.95 -13.44
CA VAL A 111 -12.58 13.93 -12.70
C VAL A 111 -12.26 13.90 -11.21
N SER A 112 -12.18 12.73 -10.59
CA SER A 112 -11.86 12.62 -9.16
C SER A 112 -10.46 13.14 -8.85
N THR A 113 -9.48 12.89 -9.72
CA THR A 113 -8.11 13.40 -9.56
C THR A 113 -8.06 14.91 -9.72
N ALA A 114 -8.78 15.48 -10.69
CA ALA A 114 -8.87 16.92 -10.85
C ALA A 114 -9.51 17.60 -9.63
N ILE A 115 -10.57 17.02 -9.07
CA ILE A 115 -11.21 17.51 -7.84
C ILE A 115 -10.25 17.40 -6.66
N ALA A 116 -9.59 16.25 -6.47
CA ALA A 116 -8.64 16.05 -5.38
C ALA A 116 -7.44 17.00 -5.47
N ALA A 117 -6.89 17.21 -6.67
CA ALA A 117 -5.83 18.17 -6.92
C ALA A 117 -6.28 19.60 -6.63
N GLY A 118 -7.49 19.97 -7.03
CA GLY A 118 -8.07 21.28 -6.72
C GLY A 118 -8.19 21.51 -5.21
N ILE A 119 -8.70 20.53 -4.46
CA ILE A 119 -8.77 20.58 -2.99
C ILE A 119 -7.37 20.69 -2.38
N GLY A 120 -6.41 19.88 -2.86
CA GLY A 120 -5.04 19.88 -2.38
C GLY A 120 -4.34 21.24 -2.58
N ILE A 121 -4.49 21.84 -3.76
CA ILE A 121 -3.96 23.18 -4.06
C ILE A 121 -4.63 24.23 -3.16
N GLN A 122 -5.95 24.17 -3.00
CA GLN A 122 -6.68 25.11 -2.15
C GLN A 122 -6.22 25.05 -0.69
N LEU A 123 -6.08 23.85 -0.13
CA LEU A 123 -5.59 23.65 1.23
C LEU A 123 -4.14 24.08 1.38
N ALA A 124 -3.28 23.77 0.40
CA ALA A 124 -1.88 24.17 0.42
C ALA A 124 -1.72 25.71 0.43
N LEU A 125 -2.54 26.42 -0.34
CA LEU A 125 -2.56 27.89 -0.37
C LEU A 125 -3.16 28.51 0.90
N MET A 126 -4.04 27.81 1.63
CA MET A 126 -4.63 28.32 2.87
C MET A 126 -3.76 28.05 4.11
N ILE A 127 -3.10 26.90 4.16
CA ILE A 127 -2.28 26.49 5.31
C ILE A 127 -0.85 27.03 5.19
N GLU A 128 -0.37 27.24 3.96
CA GLU A 128 1.00 27.70 3.66
C GLU A 128 2.07 26.92 4.45
N PRO A 129 2.11 25.57 4.36
CA PRO A 129 2.98 24.76 5.21
C PRO A 129 4.48 25.08 5.06
N GLY A 130 4.86 25.68 3.92
CA GLY A 130 6.24 26.13 3.67
C GLY A 130 6.71 27.26 4.58
N ALA A 131 5.81 28.05 5.16
CA ALA A 131 6.18 29.14 6.08
C ALA A 131 6.64 28.64 7.46
N TYR A 132 6.24 27.43 7.84
CA TYR A 132 6.54 26.83 9.16
C TYR A 132 7.75 25.89 9.13
N LEU A 133 8.31 25.61 7.95
CA LEU A 133 9.51 24.83 7.79
C LEU A 133 10.73 25.76 7.80
N ALA A 134 11.36 25.93 8.95
CA ALA A 134 12.71 26.49 9.02
C ALA A 134 13.69 25.46 8.43
N MET A 135 13.78 25.37 7.10
CA MET A 135 14.81 24.56 6.44
C MET A 135 16.18 25.20 6.75
N PRO A 136 17.09 24.50 7.44
CA PRO A 136 18.49 24.91 7.45
C PRO A 136 18.98 24.88 6.00
N ASP A 137 19.89 25.78 5.59
CA ASP A 137 20.56 25.87 4.28
C ASP A 137 21.37 24.58 3.93
N THR A 138 20.70 23.44 3.88
CA THR A 138 21.21 22.11 3.57
C THR A 138 20.64 21.59 2.26
N ALA A 139 20.08 22.51 1.46
CA ALA A 139 19.68 22.28 0.06
C ALA A 139 20.82 21.73 -0.83
N ALA A 140 22.06 21.68 -0.34
CA ALA A 140 23.20 21.07 -1.02
C ALA A 140 23.39 19.55 -0.75
N ALA A 141 22.69 18.93 0.20
CA ALA A 141 22.95 17.52 0.59
C ALA A 141 21.79 16.54 0.31
N ALA A 142 20.58 17.03 0.04
CA ALA A 142 19.56 16.20 -0.58
C ALA A 142 19.90 16.14 -2.08
N ALA A 143 20.41 15.01 -2.56
CA ALA A 143 20.49 14.75 -3.99
C ALA A 143 19.16 15.20 -4.61
N PRO A 144 19.17 16.05 -5.66
CA PRO A 144 17.93 16.47 -6.28
C PRO A 144 17.20 15.19 -6.65
N VAL A 145 16.08 14.93 -5.97
CA VAL A 145 15.09 14.01 -6.50
C VAL A 145 14.83 14.60 -7.87
N SER A 146 15.30 13.92 -8.91
CA SER A 146 15.16 14.41 -10.27
C SER A 146 13.66 14.52 -10.48
N ALA A 147 13.13 15.72 -10.28
CA ALA A 147 11.81 16.08 -10.70
C ALA A 147 11.93 16.00 -12.21
N ALA A 148 11.59 14.82 -12.75
CA ALA A 148 11.53 14.61 -14.18
C ALA A 148 10.73 15.79 -14.73
N ALA A 149 11.37 16.59 -15.60
CA ALA A 149 10.71 17.72 -16.21
C ALA A 149 9.39 17.20 -16.81
N PRO A 150 8.26 17.88 -16.58
CA PRO A 150 7.00 17.43 -17.13
C PRO A 150 7.19 17.25 -18.64
N PRO A 151 6.82 16.08 -19.20
CA PRO A 151 7.09 15.78 -20.60
C PRO A 151 6.47 16.88 -21.46
N THR A 152 7.26 17.40 -22.38
CA THR A 152 6.76 18.43 -23.31
C THR A 152 5.75 17.79 -24.26
N PHE A 153 4.82 18.57 -24.82
CA PHE A 153 3.80 18.05 -25.74
C PHE A 153 4.39 17.28 -26.95
N GLY A 154 5.63 17.59 -27.35
CA GLY A 154 6.36 16.88 -28.40
C GLY A 154 6.90 15.51 -28.00
N GLU A 155 7.07 15.24 -26.71
CA GLU A 155 7.59 13.98 -26.16
C GLU A 155 6.48 12.99 -25.77
N LEU A 156 5.21 13.43 -25.79
CA LEU A 156 4.07 12.57 -25.49
C LEU A 156 4.04 11.25 -26.28
N PRO A 157 4.37 11.22 -27.60
CA PRO A 157 4.44 9.96 -28.33
C PRO A 157 5.51 9.01 -27.76
N ASN A 158 6.67 9.55 -27.37
CA ASN A 158 7.75 8.76 -26.79
C ASN A 158 7.36 8.24 -25.41
N VAL A 159 6.72 9.08 -24.59
CA VAL A 159 6.17 8.65 -23.29
C VAL A 159 5.23 7.47 -23.48
N VAL A 160 4.29 7.53 -24.44
CA VAL A 160 3.34 6.44 -24.72
C VAL A 160 4.05 5.15 -25.18
N ILE A 161 5.10 5.27 -25.99
CA ILE A 161 5.89 4.12 -26.44
C ILE A 161 6.67 3.51 -25.27
N ASP A 162 7.25 4.34 -24.40
CA ASP A 162 7.99 3.90 -23.20
C ASP A 162 7.09 3.23 -22.15
N LEU A 163 5.77 3.45 -22.22
CA LEU A 163 4.79 2.71 -21.40
C LEU A 163 4.66 1.25 -21.84
N LEU A 164 4.97 0.92 -23.10
CA LEU A 164 4.98 -0.46 -23.56
C LEU A 164 6.34 -1.09 -23.21
N PRO A 165 6.36 -2.10 -22.31
CA PRO A 165 7.62 -2.73 -21.96
C PRO A 165 8.22 -3.44 -23.18
N GLY A 166 9.43 -3.04 -23.58
CA GLY A 166 10.21 -3.79 -24.57
C GLY A 166 10.53 -5.21 -24.10
N ASN A 167 10.59 -5.44 -22.78
CA ASN A 167 10.69 -6.75 -22.15
C ASN A 167 9.78 -6.83 -20.89
N PRO A 168 8.66 -7.57 -20.94
CA PRO A 168 7.72 -7.65 -19.82
C PRO A 168 8.30 -8.35 -18.58
N LEU A 169 9.26 -9.27 -18.76
CA LEU A 169 9.95 -9.90 -17.63
C LEU A 169 10.81 -8.89 -16.88
N ASN A 170 11.47 -7.98 -17.60
CA ASN A 170 12.25 -6.92 -16.98
C ASN A 170 11.35 -5.98 -16.18
N ALA A 171 10.19 -5.60 -16.74
CA ALA A 171 9.20 -4.78 -16.03
C ALA A 171 8.70 -5.42 -14.72
N MET A 172 8.52 -6.75 -14.72
CA MET A 172 8.14 -7.50 -13.52
C MET A 172 9.25 -7.53 -12.46
N VAL A 173 10.53 -7.60 -12.89
CA VAL A 173 11.68 -7.58 -11.98
C VAL A 173 11.93 -6.19 -11.40
N GLU A 174 11.83 -5.16 -12.23
CA GLU A 174 12.01 -3.76 -11.83
C GLU A 174 10.78 -3.19 -11.10
N GLY A 175 9.67 -3.92 -11.05
CA GLY A 175 8.46 -3.50 -10.36
C GLY A 175 7.73 -2.34 -11.04
N GLN A 176 7.89 -2.18 -12.35
CA GLN A 176 7.25 -1.13 -13.13
C GLN A 176 5.75 -1.40 -13.30
N MET A 177 4.95 -1.00 -12.30
CA MET A 177 3.54 -1.37 -12.18
C MET A 177 2.72 -1.05 -13.44
N LEU A 178 2.90 0.15 -14.02
CA LEU A 178 2.16 0.56 -15.21
C LEU A 178 2.43 -0.35 -16.41
N GLN A 179 3.70 -0.71 -16.63
CA GLN A 179 4.08 -1.63 -17.70
C GLN A 179 3.53 -3.04 -17.47
N ILE A 180 3.55 -3.54 -16.23
CA ILE A 180 2.98 -4.84 -15.86
C ILE A 180 1.47 -4.86 -16.14
N VAL A 181 0.75 -3.80 -15.77
CA VAL A 181 -0.69 -3.64 -15.99
C VAL A 181 -1.02 -3.61 -17.49
N LEU A 182 -0.26 -2.85 -18.29
CA LEU A 182 -0.46 -2.77 -19.74
C LEU A 182 -0.19 -4.10 -20.43
N PHE A 183 0.87 -4.80 -20.04
CA PHE A 183 1.17 -6.14 -20.55
C PHE A 183 0.08 -7.15 -20.18
N ALA A 184 -0.37 -7.16 -18.92
CA ALA A 184 -1.48 -8.00 -18.45
C ALA A 184 -2.78 -7.70 -19.23
N PHE A 185 -3.04 -6.43 -19.51
CA PHE A 185 -4.20 -6.00 -20.29
C PHE A 185 -4.15 -6.55 -21.73
N ILE A 186 -3.01 -6.42 -22.41
CA ILE A 186 -2.83 -6.94 -23.77
C ILE A 186 -3.02 -8.46 -23.81
N ILE A 187 -2.44 -9.20 -22.86
CA ILE A 187 -2.66 -10.65 -22.74
C ILE A 187 -4.12 -10.98 -22.49
N GLY A 188 -4.79 -10.26 -21.59
CA GLY A 188 -6.20 -10.44 -21.28
C GLY A 188 -7.08 -10.30 -22.53
N VAL A 189 -6.89 -9.23 -23.31
CA VAL A 189 -7.61 -8.99 -24.57
C VAL A 189 -7.28 -10.05 -25.64
N ALA A 190 -6.02 -10.47 -25.74
CA ALA A 190 -5.62 -11.52 -26.66
C ALA A 190 -6.29 -12.87 -26.33
N LEU A 191 -6.41 -13.22 -25.05
CA LEU A 191 -7.08 -14.45 -24.61
C LEU A 191 -8.58 -14.46 -24.89
N VAL A 192 -9.25 -13.31 -24.83
CA VAL A 192 -10.67 -13.17 -25.23
C VAL A 192 -10.86 -13.47 -26.72
N SER A 193 -9.84 -13.22 -27.54
CA SER A 193 -9.89 -13.41 -28.99
C SER A 193 -9.59 -14.85 -29.42
N LEU A 194 -9.11 -15.70 -28.50
CA LEU A 194 -8.76 -17.09 -28.76
C LEU A 194 -9.92 -18.06 -28.43
N PRO A 195 -9.96 -19.24 -29.07
CA PRO A 195 -10.90 -20.30 -28.69
C PRO A 195 -10.76 -20.68 -27.22
N ARG A 196 -11.88 -21.01 -26.56
CA ARG A 196 -11.91 -21.31 -25.13
C ARG A 196 -11.01 -22.48 -24.73
N ASP A 197 -10.87 -23.48 -25.58
CA ASP A 197 -10.02 -24.65 -25.30
C ASP A 197 -8.53 -24.28 -25.21
N THR A 198 -8.11 -23.24 -25.93
CA THR A 198 -6.73 -22.73 -25.91
C THR A 198 -6.49 -21.79 -24.73
N SER A 199 -7.46 -20.94 -24.37
CA SER A 199 -7.30 -19.97 -23.29
C SER A 199 -7.50 -20.57 -21.89
N ARG A 200 -8.30 -21.62 -21.77
CA ARG A 200 -8.67 -22.24 -20.49
C ARG A 200 -7.48 -22.72 -19.64
N PRO A 201 -6.48 -23.47 -20.16
CA PRO A 201 -5.35 -23.93 -19.34
C PRO A 201 -4.57 -22.78 -18.69
N LEU A 202 -4.35 -21.69 -19.44
CA LEU A 202 -3.65 -20.52 -18.92
C LEU A 202 -4.48 -19.82 -17.84
N LEU A 203 -5.79 -19.70 -18.02
CA LEU A 203 -6.68 -19.08 -17.03
C LEU A 203 -6.78 -19.90 -15.74
N GLU A 204 -6.72 -21.22 -15.81
CA GLU A 204 -6.66 -22.11 -14.64
C GLU A 204 -5.34 -21.96 -13.86
N VAL A 205 -4.21 -21.88 -14.56
CA VAL A 205 -2.89 -21.61 -13.95
C VAL A 205 -2.88 -20.23 -13.28
N LEU A 206 -3.36 -19.19 -13.97
CA LEU A 206 -3.48 -17.85 -13.41
C LEU A 206 -4.44 -17.82 -12.21
N GLY A 207 -5.49 -18.65 -12.22
CA GLY A 207 -6.41 -18.76 -11.10
C GLY A 207 -5.74 -19.31 -9.86
N SER A 208 -4.99 -20.40 -10.05
CA SER A 208 -4.17 -21.00 -8.99
C SER A 208 -3.13 -20.00 -8.47
N LEU A 209 -2.46 -19.26 -9.35
CA LEU A 209 -1.50 -18.22 -8.97
C LEU A 209 -2.15 -17.14 -8.10
N GLN A 210 -3.32 -16.63 -8.50
CA GLN A 210 -4.07 -15.64 -7.72
C GLN A 210 -4.46 -16.17 -6.33
N GLU A 211 -4.90 -17.42 -6.24
CA GLU A 211 -5.27 -18.03 -4.95
C GLU A 211 -4.06 -18.22 -4.02
N VAL A 212 -2.92 -18.63 -4.57
CA VAL A 212 -1.64 -18.72 -3.85
C VAL A 212 -1.21 -17.33 -3.35
N SER A 213 -1.26 -16.31 -4.20
CA SER A 213 -0.97 -14.92 -3.79
C SER A 213 -1.90 -14.47 -2.66
N MET A 214 -3.20 -14.77 -2.76
CA MET A 214 -4.17 -14.46 -1.70
C MET A 214 -3.89 -15.23 -0.40
N ALA A 215 -3.39 -16.45 -0.45
CA ALA A 215 -2.99 -17.21 0.73
C ALA A 215 -1.83 -16.53 1.47
N ILE A 216 -0.83 -16.08 0.73
CA ILE A 216 0.30 -15.33 1.29
C ILE A 216 -0.18 -13.99 1.88
N VAL A 217 -1.10 -13.27 1.22
CA VAL A 217 -1.71 -12.05 1.79
C VAL A 217 -2.41 -12.35 3.13
N ARG A 218 -3.12 -13.48 3.24
CA ARG A 218 -3.74 -13.89 4.51
C ARG A 218 -2.71 -14.15 5.61
N TRP A 219 -1.58 -14.77 5.29
CA TRP A 219 -0.48 -14.94 6.25
C TRP A 219 0.19 -13.61 6.61
N ALA A 220 0.39 -12.71 5.65
CA ALA A 220 0.92 -11.38 5.92
C ALA A 220 -0.02 -10.58 6.84
N MET A 221 -1.34 -10.75 6.70
CA MET A 221 -2.32 -10.07 7.54
C MET A 221 -2.28 -10.51 9.01
N THR A 222 -1.83 -11.73 9.34
CA THR A 222 -1.71 -12.13 10.75
C THR A 222 -0.60 -11.39 11.49
N ILE A 223 0.44 -10.94 10.78
CA ILE A 223 1.55 -10.15 11.36
C ILE A 223 1.30 -8.64 11.26
N ALA A 224 0.26 -8.20 10.55
CA ALA A 224 0.01 -6.79 10.26
C ALA A 224 -0.08 -5.87 11.50
N PRO A 225 -0.76 -6.23 12.61
CA PRO A 225 -0.84 -5.36 13.78
C PRO A 225 0.54 -5.07 14.41
N VAL A 226 1.39 -6.11 14.49
CA VAL A 226 2.75 -6.01 15.03
C VAL A 226 3.68 -5.26 14.06
N ALA A 227 3.50 -5.49 12.76
CA ALA A 227 4.23 -4.79 11.71
C ALA A 227 3.97 -3.27 11.73
N VAL A 228 2.69 -2.87 11.80
CA VAL A 228 2.29 -1.46 11.86
C VAL A 228 2.78 -0.79 13.13
N PHE A 229 2.69 -1.49 14.28
CA PHE A 229 3.28 -1.02 15.54
C PHE A 229 4.78 -0.69 15.37
N GLY A 230 5.54 -1.62 14.82
CA GLY A 230 6.98 -1.48 14.63
C GLY A 230 7.39 -0.35 13.69
N LEU A 231 6.67 -0.22 12.56
CA LEU A 231 6.91 0.87 11.59
C LEU A 231 6.56 2.23 12.19
N MET A 232 5.43 2.34 12.88
CA MET A 232 5.01 3.60 13.51
C MET A 232 5.98 4.01 14.60
N ALA A 233 6.40 3.08 15.45
CA ALA A 233 7.39 3.37 16.48
C ALA A 233 8.73 3.85 15.89
N GLN A 234 9.22 3.23 14.81
CA GLN A 234 10.43 3.68 14.12
C GLN A 234 10.25 5.05 13.44
N LEU A 235 9.11 5.30 12.80
CA LEU A 235 8.85 6.57 12.13
C LEU A 235 8.84 7.70 13.16
N THR A 236 8.07 7.53 14.22
CA THR A 236 7.93 8.51 15.30
C THR A 236 9.24 8.71 16.07
N SER A 237 10.04 7.66 16.31
CA SER A 237 11.33 7.82 16.97
C SER A 237 12.34 8.64 16.16
N ARG A 238 12.20 8.64 14.82
CA ARG A 238 13.07 9.42 13.92
C ARG A 238 12.58 10.86 13.72
N THR A 239 11.28 11.07 13.63
CA THR A 239 10.71 12.40 13.36
C THR A 239 10.44 13.21 14.63
N GLY A 240 10.42 12.58 15.82
CA GLY A 240 10.07 13.25 17.07
C GLY A 240 8.63 13.78 17.09
N TRP A 241 8.27 14.59 18.10
CA TRP A 241 6.95 15.23 18.23
C TRP A 241 6.76 16.40 17.24
N GLN A 242 7.61 16.56 16.22
CA GLN A 242 7.52 17.67 15.25
C GLN A 242 6.42 17.45 14.18
N THR A 243 5.23 17.03 14.60
CA THR A 243 3.97 17.14 13.83
C THR A 243 3.32 18.48 14.12
#